data_AF-A1B0N2-F1
#
_entry.id   AF-A1B0N2-F1
#
_cell.length_a   1.000
_cell.length_b   1.000
_cell.length_c   1.000
_cell.angle_alpha   90.00
_cell.angle_beta   90.00
_cell.angle_gamma   90.00
#
_symmetry.space_group_name_H-M   'P 1'
#
loop_
_entity.id
_entity.type
_entity.pdbx_description
1 polymer ?
#
loop_
_entity_poly.entity_id
_entity_poly.type
_entity_poly.pdbx_seq_one_letter_code
_entity_poly.pdbx_strand_id
1 'polypeptide(L)'
;MADRILPIIHRGIVIRQAEVPGAPYEWTHEETDAHGMAPTLDDAIRQINVHLGSVDPDCRVCRGTGSEDWSYLALTPCRLCNPEEVRHAG
;
A
#
# COMPACT_ATOMS: atom_id res chain seq x y z
N MET A 1 25.22 14.21 7.31
CA MET A 1 23.89 14.77 7.03
C MET A 1 22.95 13.56 7.01
N ALA A 2 22.37 13.23 8.17
CA ALA A 2 21.41 12.13 8.25
C ALA A 2 20.06 12.72 7.87
N ASP A 3 19.59 12.37 6.68
CA ASP A 3 18.23 12.66 6.25
C ASP A 3 17.33 11.86 7.18
N ARG A 4 16.78 12.51 8.21
CA ARG A 4 15.84 11.86 9.13
C ARG A 4 14.59 11.54 8.31
N ILE A 5 14.55 10.33 7.76
CA ILE A 5 13.36 9.77 7.12
C ILE A 5 12.30 9.71 8.24
N LEU A 6 11.37 10.66 8.24
CA LEU A 6 10.25 10.65 9.16
C LEU A 6 9.50 9.32 8.98
N PRO A 7 9.05 8.67 10.07
CA PRO A 7 8.29 7.44 9.96
C PRO A 7 7.05 7.69 9.10
N ILE A 8 6.90 6.91 8.02
CA ILE A 8 5.75 7.02 7.13
C ILE A 8 4.61 6.24 7.79
N ILE A 9 3.51 6.92 8.11
CA ILE A 9 2.36 6.29 8.75
C ILE A 9 1.30 6.03 7.68
N HIS A 10 0.92 4.77 7.51
CA HIS A 10 -0.16 4.36 6.62
C HIS A 10 -1.23 3.61 7.40
N ARG A 11 -2.44 4.15 7.48
CA ARG A 11 -3.58 3.56 8.22
C ARG A 11 -3.24 3.13 9.66
N GLY A 12 -2.45 3.96 10.35
CA GLY A 12 -1.98 3.69 11.72
C GLY A 12 -0.77 2.77 11.83
N ILE A 13 -0.32 2.16 10.73
CA ILE A 13 0.84 1.28 10.68
C ILE A 13 2.07 2.06 10.24
N VAL A 14 3.17 1.92 10.98
CA VAL A 14 4.44 2.57 10.66
C VAL A 14 5.19 1.77 9.60
N ILE A 15 5.57 2.45 8.53
CA ILE A 15 6.48 1.98 7.49
C ILE A 15 7.84 2.63 7.72
N ARG A 16 8.88 1.81 7.84
CA ARG A 16 10.26 2.23 8.06
C ARG A 16 11.10 1.86 6.85
N GLN A 17 12.12 2.66 6.55
CA GLN A 17 13.17 2.31 5.61
C GLN A 17 14.51 2.51 6.31
N ALA A 18 15.42 1.55 6.19
CA ALA A 18 16.77 1.72 6.71
C ALA A 18 17.52 2.83 5.93
N GLU A 19 18.41 3.56 6.60
CA GLU A 19 19.19 4.69 6.03
C GLU A 19 20.25 4.25 4.99
N VAL A 20 20.17 3.02 4.50
CA VAL A 20 21.03 2.46 3.46
C VAL A 20 20.33 2.53 2.11
N PRO A 21 20.97 3.11 1.07
CA PRO A 21 20.39 3.19 -0.27
C PRO A 21 19.97 1.81 -0.79
N GLY A 22 18.72 1.71 -1.24
CA GLY A 22 18.16 0.46 -1.77
C GLY A 22 17.68 -0.53 -0.71
N ALA A 23 17.70 -0.18 0.58
CA ALA A 23 17.05 -1.02 1.58
C ALA A 23 15.54 -1.10 1.35
N PRO A 24 14.94 -2.28 1.60
CA PRO A 24 13.51 -2.44 1.54
C PRO A 24 12.81 -1.61 2.62
N TYR A 25 11.54 -1.31 2.37
CA TYR A 25 10.61 -0.79 3.35
C TYR A 25 10.10 -1.95 4.20
N GLU A 26 10.09 -1.78 5.52
CA GLU A 26 9.48 -2.71 6.47
C GLU A 26 8.25 -2.07 7.13
N TRP A 27 7.29 -2.89 7.52
CA TRP A 27 6.17 -2.46 8.35
C TRP A 27 5.82 -3.55 9.37
N THR A 28 5.27 -3.12 10.49
CA THR A 28 4.80 -4.02 11.57
C THR A 28 3.51 -3.48 12.14
N HIS A 29 2.54 -4.37 12.33
CA HIS A 29 1.25 -4.11 12.93
C HIS A 29 1.17 -4.86 14.26
N GLU A 30 1.49 -4.14 15.34
CA GLU A 30 1.62 -4.70 16.69
C GLU A 30 0.32 -5.35 17.18
N GLU A 31 -0.85 -4.84 16.79
CA GLU A 31 -2.15 -5.37 17.21
C GLU A 31 -2.41 -6.80 16.73
N THR A 32 -1.86 -7.18 15.58
CA THR A 32 -2.05 -8.52 15.00
C THR A 32 -0.76 -9.31 14.86
N ASP A 33 0.36 -8.80 15.38
CA ASP A 33 1.71 -9.35 15.18
C ASP A 33 2.09 -9.55 13.69
N ALA A 34 1.43 -8.82 12.78
CA ALA A 34 1.67 -8.93 11.35
C ALA A 34 2.82 -8.03 10.94
N HIS A 35 3.60 -8.46 9.96
CA HIS A 35 4.72 -7.67 9.45
C HIS A 35 4.96 -7.98 7.97
N GLY A 36 5.67 -7.08 7.31
CA GLY A 36 6.05 -7.27 5.92
C GLY A 36 7.27 -6.46 5.52
N MET A 37 7.89 -6.88 4.42
CA MET A 37 8.97 -6.17 3.76
C MET A 37 8.64 -6.01 2.28
N ALA A 38 9.01 -4.87 1.72
CA ALA A 38 8.70 -4.53 0.34
C ALA A 38 9.83 -3.71 -0.30
N PRO A 39 10.09 -3.87 -1.60
CA PRO A 39 11.16 -3.13 -2.29
C PRO A 39 10.81 -1.64 -2.49
N THR A 40 9.52 -1.29 -2.48
CA THR A 40 9.04 0.09 -2.66
C THR A 40 7.99 0.44 -1.60
N LEU A 41 7.80 1.75 -1.36
CA LEU A 41 6.77 2.25 -0.46
C LEU A 41 5.36 1.84 -0.92
N ASP A 42 5.09 1.89 -2.22
CA ASP A 42 3.81 1.44 -2.80
C ASP A 42 3.53 -0.03 -2.53
N ASP A 43 4.56 -0.88 -2.65
CA ASP A 43 4.41 -2.30 -2.35
C ASP A 43 4.15 -2.54 -0.86
N ALA A 44 4.75 -1.75 0.04
CA ALA A 44 4.45 -1.81 1.48
C ALA A 44 3.01 -1.37 1.76
N ILE A 45 2.56 -0.25 1.19
CA ILE A 45 1.17 0.24 1.29
C ILE A 45 0.19 -0.81 0.78
N ARG A 46 0.51 -1.44 -0.36
CA ARG A 46 -0.29 -2.51 -0.95
C ARG A 46 -0.39 -3.72 -0.01
N GLN A 47 0.72 -4.16 0.58
CA GLN A 47 0.70 -5.25 1.57
C GLN A 47 -0.18 -4.91 2.78
N ILE A 48 -0.09 -3.68 3.30
CA ILE A 48 -0.91 -3.22 4.43
C ILE A 48 -2.40 -3.19 4.06
N ASN A 49 -2.75 -2.68 2.88
CA ASN A 49 -4.14 -2.63 2.43
C ASN A 49 -4.75 -4.02 2.27
N VAL A 50 -3.98 -4.98 1.73
CA VAL A 50 -4.39 -6.38 1.64
C VAL A 50 -4.53 -6.99 3.03
N HIS A 51 -3.59 -6.75 3.94
CA HIS A 51 -3.64 -7.23 5.33
C HIS A 51 -4.88 -6.74 6.08
N LEU A 52 -5.23 -5.47 5.92
CA LEU A 52 -6.43 -4.87 6.55
C LEU A 52 -7.75 -5.26 5.86
N GLY A 53 -7.70 -5.96 4.72
CA GLY A 53 -8.85 -6.52 4.02
C GLY A 53 -9.93 -5.51 3.62
N SER A 54 -9.60 -4.22 3.57
CA SER A 54 -10.55 -3.13 3.37
C SER A 54 -9.97 -2.06 2.46
N VAL A 55 -10.84 -1.47 1.65
CA VAL A 55 -10.46 -0.38 0.74
C VAL A 55 -9.94 0.80 1.55
N ASP A 56 -8.80 1.33 1.15
CA ASP A 56 -8.21 2.51 1.75
C ASP A 56 -8.97 3.77 1.29
N PRO A 57 -9.69 4.47 2.19
CA PRO A 57 -10.47 5.65 1.84
C PRO A 57 -9.59 6.80 1.35
N ASP A 58 -8.34 6.87 1.83
CA ASP A 58 -7.37 7.90 1.47
C ASP A 58 -6.41 7.41 0.38
N CYS A 59 -6.76 6.31 -0.31
CA CYS A 59 -5.94 5.76 -1.37
C CYS A 59 -5.70 6.81 -2.46
N ARG A 60 -4.44 7.18 -2.68
CA ARG A 60 -4.05 8.18 -3.70
C ARG A 60 -4.45 7.81 -5.13
N VAL A 61 -4.73 6.53 -5.39
CA VAL A 61 -5.11 6.02 -6.72
C VAL A 61 -6.62 5.99 -6.90
N CYS A 62 -7.37 5.45 -5.95
CA CYS A 62 -8.80 5.21 -6.11
C CYS A 62 -9.70 5.96 -5.13
N ARG A 63 -9.15 6.69 -4.14
CA ARG A 63 -9.87 7.45 -3.11
C ARG A 63 -11.04 6.70 -2.47
N GLY A 64 -10.88 5.39 -2.24
CA GLY A 64 -11.92 4.55 -1.66
C GLY A 64 -13.03 4.09 -2.62
N THR A 65 -13.07 4.56 -3.87
CA THR A 65 -14.19 4.31 -4.80
C THR A 65 -13.88 3.34 -5.94
N GLY A 66 -12.62 2.94 -6.13
CA GLY A 66 -12.17 2.23 -7.34
C GLY A 66 -11.65 3.20 -8.41
N SER A 67 -10.94 2.69 -9.42
CA SER A 67 -10.45 3.52 -10.53
C SER A 67 -11.49 3.50 -11.65
N GLU A 68 -12.01 4.67 -12.04
CA GLU A 68 -12.99 4.76 -13.14
C GLU A 68 -12.34 4.38 -14.47
N ASP A 69 -12.95 3.46 -15.21
CA ASP A 69 -12.63 3.17 -16.59
C ASP A 69 -13.79 3.60 -17.50
N TRP A 70 -13.57 4.73 -18.17
CA TRP A 70 -14.55 5.33 -19.07
C TRP A 70 -14.70 4.58 -20.39
N SER A 71 -13.76 3.71 -20.75
CA SER A 71 -13.84 2.90 -21.96
C SER A 71 -14.87 1.78 -21.82
N TYR A 72 -15.04 1.27 -20.60
CA TYR A 72 -15.99 0.20 -20.27
C TYR A 72 -17.17 0.65 -19.41
N LEU A 73 -17.25 1.95 -19.06
CA LEU A 73 -18.25 2.49 -18.13
C LEU A 73 -18.29 1.69 -16.81
N ALA A 74 -17.11 1.31 -16.30
CA ALA A 74 -16.96 0.39 -15.18
C ALA A 74 -15.95 0.92 -14.15
N LEU A 75 -16.00 0.36 -12.94
CA LEU A 75 -14.96 0.54 -11.93
C LEU A 75 -13.92 -0.58 -12.08
N THR A 76 -12.67 -0.20 -12.25
CA THR A 76 -11.54 -1.14 -12.27
C THR A 76 -10.95 -1.31 -10.87
N PRO A 77 -10.52 -2.54 -10.53
CA PRO A 77 -9.89 -2.81 -9.23
C PRO A 77 -8.63 -1.96 -9.04
N CYS A 78 -8.47 -1.39 -7.85
CA CYS A 78 -7.30 -0.57 -7.55
C CYS A 78 -6.06 -1.44 -7.36
N ARG A 79 -4.95 -1.11 -8.03
CA ARG A 79 -3.67 -1.83 -7.88
C ARG A 79 -3.09 -1.79 -6.45
N LEU A 80 -3.46 -0.80 -5.65
CA LEU A 80 -3.01 -0.68 -4.25
C LEU A 80 -3.96 -1.32 -3.24
N CYS A 81 -5.25 -1.42 -3.55
CA CYS A 81 -6.24 -1.98 -2.61
C CYS A 81 -6.64 -3.43 -2.97
N ASN A 82 -6.77 -3.73 -4.26
CA ASN A 82 -7.30 -5.00 -4.77
C ASN A 82 -6.42 -5.55 -5.92
N PRO A 83 -5.14 -5.83 -5.65
CA PRO A 83 -4.19 -6.18 -6.70
C PRO A 83 -4.38 -7.57 -7.31
N GLU A 84 -4.98 -8.50 -6.55
CA GLU A 84 -5.30 -9.85 -7.03
C GLU A 84 -6.33 -9.77 -8.16
N GLU A 85 -7.35 -8.92 -8.00
CA GLU A 85 -8.39 -8.70 -9.02
C GLU A 85 -7.85 -8.05 -10.29
N VAL A 86 -6.83 -7.17 -10.17
CA VAL A 86 -6.15 -6.61 -11.35
C VAL A 86 -5.45 -7.69 -12.17
N ARG A 87 -4.90 -8.73 -11.54
CA ARG A 87 -4.20 -9.83 -12.24
C ARG A 87 -5.14 -10.75 -13.01
N HIS A 88 -6.41 -10.82 -12.60
CA HIS A 88 -7.44 -11.64 -13.23
C HIS A 88 -8.30 -10.86 -14.25
N ALA A 89 -8.15 -9.54 -14.32
CA ALA A 89 -8.86 -8.68 -15.27
C ALA A 89 -8.13 -8.51 -16.62
N GLY A 90 -7.06 -9.29 -16.86
CA GLY A 90 -6.22 -9.26 -18.07
C GLY A 90 -6.40 -10.47 -18.97
#